data_AF-A1ZJX5-F1
#
_entry.id   AF-A1ZJX5-F1
#
_cell.length_a   1.000
_cell.length_b   1.000
_cell.length_c   1.000
_cell.angle_alpha   90.00
_cell.angle_beta   90.00
_cell.angle_gamma   90.00
#
_symmetry.space_group_name_H-M   'P 1'
#
loop_
_entity.id
_entity.type
_entity.pdbx_description
1 polymer ?
#
loop_
_entity_poly.entity_id
_entity_poly.type
_entity_poly.pdbx_seq_one_letter_code
_entity_poly.pdbx_strand_id
1 'polypeptide(L)' 'MNQLKNNHPKHQAALIYCRVSTMRQATENFGLESQEKMCVERCERNNVSIFKIIKDK' A
#
# COMPACT_ATOMS: atom_id res chain seq x y z
N MET A 1 -18.18 32.65 -20.10
CA MET A 1 -17.65 31.28 -20.38
C MET A 1 -16.97 30.77 -19.13
N ASN A 2 -17.70 30.05 -18.26
CA ASN A 2 -17.10 29.42 -17.08
C ASN A 2 -16.73 27.99 -17.45
N GLN A 3 -15.43 27.71 -17.48
CA GLN A 3 -14.91 26.36 -17.70
C GLN A 3 -15.28 25.49 -16.50
N LEU A 4 -16.10 24.47 -16.74
CA LEU A 4 -16.39 23.41 -15.78
C LEU A 4 -15.07 22.64 -15.54
N LYS A 5 -14.48 22.82 -14.36
CA LYS A 5 -13.38 21.96 -13.91
C LYS A 5 -13.93 20.55 -13.82
N ASN A 6 -13.52 19.68 -14.74
CA ASN A 6 -13.83 18.25 -14.72
C ASN A 6 -13.24 17.64 -13.44
N ASN A 7 -14.04 17.63 -12.38
CA ASN A 7 -13.70 17.08 -11.08
C ASN A 7 -13.96 15.57 -11.12
N HIS A 8 -13.22 14.84 -11.96
CA HIS A 8 -13.18 13.38 -11.82
C HIS A 8 -12.44 13.08 -10.52
N PRO A 9 -13.05 12.38 -9.54
CA PRO A 9 -12.29 11.87 -8.42
C PRO A 9 -11.23 10.95 -9.01
N LYS A 10 -9.97 11.39 -8.99
CA LYS A 10 -8.84 10.55 -9.39
C LYS A 10 -8.89 9.35 -8.46
N HIS A 11 -9.34 8.21 -8.96
CA HIS A 11 -9.35 6.97 -8.20
C HIS A 11 -7.88 6.63 -7.91
N GLN A 12 -7.44 6.89 -6.69
CA GLN A 12 -6.06 6.65 -6.28
C GLN A 12 -5.94 5.16 -5.98
N ALA A 13 -5.07 4.48 -6.73
CA ALA A 13 -4.74 3.09 -6.51
C ALA A 13 -3.28 2.96 -6.04
N ALA A 14 -3.02 2.09 -5.06
CA ALA A 14 -1.70 1.84 -4.50
C ALA A 14 -1.18 0.44 -4.81
N LEU A 15 0.14 0.33 -5.02
CA LEU A 15 0.90 -0.91 -5.01
C LEU A 15 1.68 -0.98 -3.71
N ILE A 16 1.50 -2.05 -2.94
CA ILE A 16 2.28 -2.29 -1.72
C ILE A 16 3.43 -3.25 -2.07
N TYR A 17 4.66 -2.89 -1.71
CA TYR A 17 5.83 -3.75 -1.83
C TYR A 17 6.50 -3.87 -0.46
N CYS A 18 6.60 -5.10 0.05
CA CYS A 18 7.23 -5.42 1.32
C CYS A 18 8.46 -6.29 1.06
N ARG A 19 9.58 -5.99 1.73
CA ARG A 19 10.79 -6.79 1.65
C ARG A 19 11.45 -6.97 3.01
N VAL A 20 12.16 -8.06 3.17
CA VAL A 20 13.14 -8.23 4.25
C VAL A 20 14.54 -8.36 3.66
N SER A 21 15.56 -8.10 4.47
CA SER A 21 16.95 -8.21 4.01
C SER A 21 17.56 -9.57 4.32
N THR A 22 16.97 -10.31 5.26
CA THR A 22 17.43 -11.65 5.66
C THR A 22 16.24 -12.55 5.98
N MET A 23 16.41 -13.85 5.76
CA MET A 23 15.39 -14.86 6.09
C MET A 23 15.04 -14.87 7.59
N ARG A 24 16.01 -14.56 8.46
CA ARG A 24 15.80 -14.47 9.90
C ARG A 24 14.82 -13.35 10.29
N GLN A 25 14.81 -12.24 9.54
CA GLN A 25 13.82 -11.17 9.69
C GLN A 25 12.44 -11.55 9.16
N ALA A 26 12.33 -12.50 8.24
CA ALA A 26 11.03 -13.03 7.83
C ALA A 26 10.39 -13.91 8.92
N THR A 27 11.19 -14.59 9.74
CA THR A 27 10.71 -15.63 10.67
C THR A 27 10.65 -15.21 12.14
N GLU A 28 11.54 -14.32 12.60
CA GLU A 28 11.73 -14.10 14.05
C GLU A 28 11.20 -12.75 14.58
N ASN A 29 10.83 -11.79 13.74
CA ASN A 29 10.32 -10.49 14.20
C ASN A 29 9.45 -9.82 13.15
N PHE A 30 8.19 -9.52 13.46
CA PHE A 30 7.32 -8.48 12.84
C PHE A 30 7.72 -8.06 11.40
N GLY A 31 7.82 -9.04 10.51
CA GLY A 31 8.52 -8.91 9.24
C GLY A 31 7.60 -8.40 8.13
N LEU A 32 7.48 -9.18 7.06
CA LEU A 32 6.66 -8.82 5.90
C LEU A 32 5.18 -8.60 6.25
N GLU A 33 4.62 -9.37 7.18
CA GLU A 33 3.21 -9.25 7.57
C GLU A 33 2.93 -7.95 8.32
N SER A 34 3.84 -7.52 9.19
CA SER A 34 3.69 -6.25 9.90
C SER A 34 3.86 -5.06 8.97
N GLN A 35 4.82 -5.14 8.03
CA GLN A 35 4.97 -4.14 6.96
C GLN A 35 3.69 -4.04 6.12
N GLU A 36 3.15 -5.17 5.66
CA GLU A 36 1.91 -5.22 4.89
C GLU A 36 0.75 -4.61 5.66
N LYS A 37 0.53 -5.04 6.91
CA LYS A 37 -0.57 -4.54 7.75
C LYS A 37 -0.51 -3.02 7.89
N MET A 38 0.67 -2.45 8.17
CA MET A 38 0.82 -0.99 8.28
C MET A 38 0.52 -0.27 6.96
N CYS A 39 0.94 -0.83 5.82
CA CYS A 39 0.65 -0.26 4.51
C CYS A 39 -0.84 -0.34 4.16
N VAL A 40 -1.51 -1.44 4.50
CA VAL A 40 -2.95 -1.63 4.31
C VAL A 40 -3.72 -0.62 5.16
N GLU A 41 -3.44 -0.53 6.46
CA GLU A 41 -4.07 0.43 7.38
C GLU A 41 -3.85 1.89 6.95
N ARG A 42 -2.70 2.20 6.34
CA ARG A 42 -2.45 3.51 5.72
C ARG A 42 -3.38 3.73 4.54
N CYS A 43 -3.53 2.76 3.63
CA CYS A 43 -4.41 2.90 2.46
C CYS A 43 -5.88 3.05 2.87
N GLU A 44 -6.34 2.24 3.82
CA GLU A 44 -7.71 2.30 4.37
C GLU A 44 -8.01 3.67 4.98
N ARG A 45 -7.13 4.19 5.85
CA ARG A 45 -7.30 5.52 6.45
C ARG A 45 -7.34 6.68 5.44
N ASN A 46 -6.83 6.47 4.22
CA ASN A 46 -6.79 7.49 3.19
C ASN A 46 -7.78 7.20 2.04
N ASN A 47 -8.66 6.19 2.17
CA ASN A 47 -9.58 5.76 1.12
C ASN A 47 -8.87 5.48 -0.23
N VAL A 48 -7.68 4.88 -0.16
CA VAL A 48 -6.89 4.50 -1.35
C VAL A 48 -7.11 3.02 -1.62
N SER A 49 -7.53 2.68 -2.85
CA SER A 49 -7.73 1.28 -3.24
C SER A 49 -6.38 0.59 -3.44
N ILE A 50 -6.23 -0.62 -2.92
CA ILE A 50 -5.02 -1.41 -3.12
C ILE A 50 -5.18 -2.22 -4.40
N PHE A 51 -4.30 -1.98 -5.38
CA PHE A 51 -4.28 -2.72 -6.63
C PHE A 51 -3.58 -4.08 -6.48
N LYS A 52 -2.45 -4.11 -5.78
CA LYS A 52 -1.64 -5.33 -5.61
C LYS A 52 -0.69 -5.20 -4.41
N ILE A 53 -0.34 -6.34 -3.84
CA ILE A 53 0.68 -6.50 -2.80
C ILE A 53 1.75 -7.46 -3.33
N ILE A 54 3.02 -7.06 -3.25
CA ILE A 54 4.18 -7.85 -3.66
C ILE A 54 5.09 -8.03 -2.45
N LYS A 55 5.53 -9.26 -2.20
CA LYS A 55 6.41 -9.61 -1.08
C LYS A 55 7.71 -10.22 -1.61
N ASP A 56 8.82 -9.76 -1.07
CA ASP A 56 10.17 -10.24 -1.40
C ASP A 56 10.89 -10.69 -0.11
N LYS A 57 11.43 -11.91 -0.12
CA LYS A 57 11.94 -12.62 1.07
C LYS A 57 13.44 -12.82 0.98
#